data_AF-A0A3M6ENR2-F1
#
_entry.id   AF-A0A3M6ENR2-F1
#
_cell.length_a   1.000
_cell.length_b   1.000
_cell.length_c   1.000
_cell.angle_alpha   90.00
_cell.angle_beta   90.00
_cell.angle_gamma   90.00
#
_symmetry.space_group_name_H-M   'P 1'
#
loop_
_entity.id
_entity.type
_entity.pdbx_description
1 polymer ?
#
loop_
_entity_poly.entity_id
_entity_poly.type
_entity_poly.pdbx_seq_one_letter_code
_entity_poly.pdbx_strand_id
1 'polypeptide(L)'
;MSATSLSQEQTVRARKNMSVLMQRLASVGGAPVALAVGCDEATISRMKPDKFQQFSEILSVLDLKIVPTHMRCFNERDIEAILYQAKRWMEHIQHVDQLEED
;
A
#
# COMPACT_ATOMS: atom_id res chain seq x y z
N MET A 1 -21.48 17.48 9.73
CA MET A 1 -20.81 16.28 9.21
C MET A 1 -20.89 15.21 10.28
N SER A 2 -21.73 14.19 10.08
CA SER A 2 -21.87 13.11 11.05
C SER A 2 -20.59 12.28 11.05
N ALA A 3 -19.92 12.16 12.19
CA ALA A 3 -18.75 11.31 12.34
C ALA A 3 -19.20 9.85 12.30
N THR A 4 -19.24 9.25 11.10
CA THR A 4 -19.50 7.83 10.94
C THR A 4 -18.23 7.06 11.34
N SER A 5 -18.39 5.95 12.05
CA SER A 5 -17.31 4.99 12.31
C SER A 5 -16.69 4.50 11.00
N LEU A 6 -15.42 4.05 11.03
CA LEU A 6 -14.74 3.53 9.83
C LEU A 6 -15.59 2.45 9.14
N SER A 7 -15.63 2.50 7.81
CA SER A 7 -16.20 1.42 7.01
C SER A 7 -15.39 0.12 7.17
N GLN A 8 -15.95 -1.02 6.74
CA GLN A 8 -15.23 -2.29 6.77
C GLN A 8 -13.95 -2.23 5.92
N GLU A 9 -14.02 -1.64 4.72
CA GLU A 9 -12.87 -1.46 3.84
C GLU A 9 -11.80 -0.57 4.49
N GLN A 10 -12.23 0.53 5.10
CA GLN A 10 -11.32 1.43 5.79
C GLN A 10 -10.66 0.74 7.00
N THR A 11 -11.40 -0.09 7.73
CA THR A 11 -10.87 -0.89 8.83
C THR A 11 -9.80 -1.87 8.34
N VAL A 12 -10.05 -2.56 7.23
CA VAL A 12 -9.09 -3.50 6.63
C VAL A 12 -7.83 -2.76 6.17
N ARG A 13 -7.97 -1.61 5.50
CA ARG A 13 -6.84 -0.80 5.03
C ARG A 13 -6.03 -0.23 6.20
N ALA A 14 -6.68 0.24 7.26
CA ALA A 14 -6.00 0.73 8.46
C ALA A 14 -5.15 -0.38 9.12
N ARG A 15 -5.69 -1.60 9.23
CA ARG A 15 -4.92 -2.76 9.73
C ARG A 15 -3.70 -3.08 8.87
N LYS A 16 -3.84 -3.03 7.54
CA LYS A 16 -2.71 -3.22 6.60
C LYS A 16 -1.66 -2.13 6.77
N ASN A 17 -2.07 -0.87 6.84
CA ASN A 17 -1.18 0.27 7.07
C ASN A 17 -0.38 0.10 8.37
N MET A 18 -1.05 -0.25 9.47
CA MET A 18 -0.41 -0.48 10.77
C MET A 18 0.60 -1.63 10.71
N SER A 19 0.23 -2.74 10.05
CA SER A 19 1.12 -3.90 9.88
C SER A 19 2.41 -3.54 9.13
N VAL A 20 2.29 -2.84 8.00
CA VAL A 20 3.45 -2.39 7.20
C VAL A 20 4.30 -1.42 8.02
N LEU A 21 3.68 -0.44 8.68
CA LEU A 21 4.39 0.54 9.51
C LEU A 21 5.20 -0.15 10.61
N MET A 22 4.60 -1.08 11.36
CA MET A 22 5.27 -1.78 12.46
C MET A 22 6.37 -2.70 11.97
N GLN A 23 6.14 -3.43 10.88
CA GLN A 23 7.16 -4.30 10.28
C GLN A 23 8.39 -3.49 9.83
N ARG A 24 8.17 -2.36 9.15
CA ARG A 24 9.27 -1.50 8.68
C ARG A 24 9.96 -0.79 9.83
N LEU A 25 9.23 -0.33 10.83
CA LEU A 25 9.81 0.28 12.03
C LEU A 25 10.67 -0.72 12.82
N ALA A 26 10.24 -1.98 12.92
CA ALA A 26 11.06 -3.03 13.54
C ALA A 26 12.32 -3.34 12.72
N SER A 27 12.24 -3.31 11.39
CA SER A 27 13.39 -3.56 10.51
C SER A 27 14.42 -2.42 10.52
N VAL A 28 14.01 -1.17 10.70
CA VAL A 28 14.91 0.01 10.71
C VAL A 28 15.39 0.32 12.13
N GLY A 29 14.55 0.14 13.14
CA GLY A 29 14.82 0.47 14.54
C GLY A 29 14.20 1.81 14.98
N GLY A 30 13.94 1.93 16.28
CA GLY A 30 13.36 3.15 16.88
C GLY A 30 14.32 4.33 16.90
N ALA A 31 15.55 4.12 17.37
CA ALA A 31 16.57 5.18 17.45
C ALA A 31 16.88 5.87 16.10
N PRO A 32 17.11 5.15 14.98
CA PRO A 32 17.39 5.80 13.69
C PRO A 32 16.21 6.64 13.18
N VAL A 33 14.97 6.15 13.40
CA VAL A 33 13.75 6.88 13.02
C VAL A 33 13.58 8.12 13.89
N ALA A 34 13.79 8.00 15.21
CA ALA A 34 13.69 9.11 16.14
C ALA A 34 14.68 10.24 15.77
N LEU A 35 15.94 9.86 15.49
CA LEU A 35 16.97 10.78 15.03
C LEU A 35 16.56 11.52 13.74
N ALA A 36 16.05 10.78 12.74
CA ALA A 36 15.67 11.36 11.46
C ALA A 36 14.44 12.29 11.55
N VAL A 37 13.53 12.02 12.47
CA VAL A 37 12.30 12.81 12.68
C VAL A 37 12.51 13.95 13.69
N GLY A 38 13.67 13.99 14.37
CA GLY A 38 14.02 15.03 15.33
C GLY A 38 13.34 14.86 16.69
N CYS A 39 13.13 13.62 17.15
CA CYS A 39 12.60 13.31 18.48
C CYS A 39 13.47 12.29 19.22
N ASP A 40 13.18 12.09 20.51
CA ASP A 40 13.81 11.03 21.30
C ASP A 40 13.20 9.66 21.00
N GLU A 41 13.98 8.60 21.17
CA GLU A 41 13.51 7.23 20.94
C GLU A 41 12.32 6.85 21.84
N ALA A 42 12.26 7.38 23.07
CA ALA A 42 11.15 7.13 23.96
C ALA A 42 9.84 7.76 23.44
N THR A 43 9.90 8.86 22.68
CA THR A 43 8.73 9.41 21.97
C THR A 43 8.20 8.41 20.93
N ILE A 44 9.07 7.84 20.09
CA ILE A 44 8.67 6.80 19.13
C ILE A 44 8.09 5.56 19.84
N SER A 45 8.65 5.19 20.99
CA SER A 45 8.12 4.08 21.80
C SER A 45 6.72 4.39 22.36
N ARG A 46 6.51 5.60 22.89
CA ARG A 46 5.20 6.05 23.43
C ARG A 46 4.10 6.14 22.37
N MET A 47 4.46 6.28 21.10
CA MET A 47 3.48 6.28 20.00
C MET A 47 2.88 4.88 19.75
N LYS A 48 3.55 3.81 20.18
CA LYS A 48 3.08 2.44 19.99
C LYS A 48 2.09 2.03 21.08
N PRO A 49 1.06 1.23 20.76
CA PRO A 49 0.50 1.02 19.42
C PRO A 49 -0.50 2.13 19.02
N ASP A 50 -1.05 2.85 19.99
CA ASP A 50 -2.28 3.62 19.81
C ASP A 50 -2.16 4.79 18.84
N LYS A 51 -1.08 5.57 18.90
CA LYS A 51 -0.89 6.72 17.98
C LYS A 51 -0.65 6.27 16.55
N PHE A 52 0.07 5.17 16.37
CA PHE A 52 0.29 4.58 15.05
C PHE A 52 -0.99 3.94 14.49
N GLN A 53 -1.81 3.36 15.35
CA GLN A 53 -3.14 2.88 14.97
C GLN A 53 -4.03 4.04 14.52
N GLN A 54 -4.11 5.12 15.31
CA GLN A 54 -4.85 6.35 14.94
C GLN A 54 -4.35 6.93 13.61
N PHE A 55 -3.03 6.98 13.41
CA PHE A 55 -2.47 7.47 12.15
C PHE A 55 -2.84 6.57 10.96
N SER A 56 -2.82 5.25 11.15
CA SER A 56 -3.22 4.28 10.12
C SER A 56 -4.70 4.40 9.75
N GLU A 57 -5.56 4.71 10.72
CA GLU A 57 -6.99 4.99 10.52
C GLU A 57 -7.21 6.31 9.77
N ILE A 58 -6.49 7.38 10.14
CA ILE A 58 -6.52 8.66 9.42
C ILE A 58 -6.18 8.45 7.95
N LEU A 59 -5.06 7.79 7.66
CA LEU A 59 -4.67 7.49 6.28
C LEU A 59 -5.76 6.72 5.54
N SER A 60 -6.42 5.79 6.23
CA SER A 60 -7.48 5.00 5.64
C SER A 60 -8.72 5.81 5.28
N VAL A 61 -9.12 6.75 6.14
CA VAL A 61 -10.23 7.68 5.88
C VAL A 61 -9.91 8.61 4.69
N LEU A 62 -8.63 8.95 4.51
CA LEU A 62 -8.15 9.76 3.38
C LEU A 62 -7.92 8.96 2.09
N ASP A 63 -8.31 7.69 2.06
CA ASP A 63 -8.08 6.77 0.93
C ASP A 63 -6.60 6.57 0.56
N LEU A 64 -5.72 6.71 1.56
CA LEU A 64 -4.28 6.50 1.43
C LEU A 64 -3.86 5.12 1.96
N LYS A 65 -2.91 4.50 1.24
CA LYS A 65 -2.25 3.25 1.62
C LYS A 65 -0.76 3.46 1.82
N ILE A 66 -0.17 2.76 2.79
CA ILE A 66 1.27 2.72 2.99
C ILE A 66 1.84 1.60 2.11
N VAL A 67 2.77 1.95 1.23
CA VAL A 67 3.46 1.01 0.35
C VAL A 67 4.97 1.27 0.44
N PRO A 68 5.81 0.23 0.61
CA PRO A 68 7.26 0.41 0.58
C PRO A 68 7.73 1.05 -0.73
N THR A 69 8.74 1.92 -0.63
CA THR A 69 9.26 2.72 -1.76
C THR A 69 9.85 1.88 -2.91
N HIS A 70 10.27 0.65 -2.65
CA HIS A 70 10.77 -0.27 -3.68
C HIS A 70 9.65 -0.91 -4.51
N MET A 71 8.40 -0.80 -4.08
CA MET A 71 7.24 -1.31 -4.82
C MET A 71 6.66 -0.20 -5.69
N ARG A 72 6.02 -0.59 -6.80
CA ARG A 72 5.33 0.35 -7.70
C ARG A 72 3.82 0.23 -7.52
N CYS A 73 3.14 1.38 -7.51
CA CYS A 73 1.68 1.46 -7.56
C CYS A 73 1.27 1.72 -9.01
N PHE A 74 0.29 0.95 -9.49
CA PHE A 74 -0.29 1.11 -10.81
C PHE A 74 -1.79 1.41 -10.67
N ASN A 75 -2.36 2.08 -11.67
CA ASN A 75 -3.80 2.23 -11.77
C ASN A 75 -4.41 0.87 -12.16
N GLU A 76 -5.42 0.43 -11.42
CA GLU A 76 -6.05 -0.88 -11.65
C GLU A 76 -6.65 -1.00 -13.05
N ARG A 77 -7.21 0.10 -13.59
CA ARG A 77 -7.79 0.11 -14.95
C ARG A 77 -6.74 -0.06 -16.04
N ASP A 78 -5.56 0.51 -15.85
CA ASP A 78 -4.48 0.40 -16.83
C ASP A 78 -3.97 -1.05 -16.87
N ILE A 79 -3.81 -1.68 -15.71
CA ILE A 79 -3.42 -3.09 -15.61
C ILE A 79 -4.52 -4.00 -16.18
N GLU A 80 -5.79 -3.73 -15.90
CA GLU A 80 -6.91 -4.49 -16.45
C GLU A 80 -6.94 -4.42 -17.98
N ALA A 81 -6.74 -3.23 -18.57
CA ALA A 81 -6.69 -3.06 -20.01
C ALA A 81 -5.53 -3.85 -20.65
N ILE A 82 -4.34 -3.80 -20.04
CA ILE A 82 -3.17 -4.58 -20.49
C ILE A 82 -3.49 -6.08 -20.45
N LEU A 83 -4.05 -6.57 -19.34
CA LEU A 83 -4.38 -7.99 -19.19
C LEU A 83 -5.45 -8.44 -20.16
N TYR A 84 -6.48 -7.61 -20.40
CA TYR A 84 -7.51 -7.89 -21.37
C TYR A 84 -6.94 -7.99 -22.79
N GLN A 85 -6.10 -7.04 -23.19
CA GLN A 85 -5.48 -7.06 -24.50
C GLN A 85 -4.55 -8.26 -24.68
N ALA A 86 -3.74 -8.58 -23.67
CA ALA A 86 -2.87 -9.76 -23.69
C ALA A 86 -3.67 -11.06 -23.85
N LYS A 87 -4.77 -11.23 -23.11
CA LYS A 87 -5.66 -12.41 -23.25
C LYS A 87 -6.23 -12.52 -24.65
N ARG A 88 -6.78 -11.42 -25.18
CA ARG A 88 -7.34 -11.39 -26.53
C ARG A 88 -6.30 -11.75 -27.60
N TRP A 89 -5.08 -11.22 -27.50
CA TRP A 89 -4.00 -11.57 -28.41
C TRP A 89 -3.61 -13.06 -28.33
N MET A 90 -3.52 -13.62 -27.12
CA MET A 90 -3.25 -15.05 -26.93
C MET A 90 -4.36 -15.95 -27.48
N GLU A 91 -5.62 -15.50 -27.45
CA GLU A 91 -6.73 -16.25 -28.07
C GLU A 91 -6.66 -16.26 -29.60
N HIS A 92 -6.15 -15.17 -30.20
CA HIS A 92 -6.03 -15.04 -31.65
C HIS A 92 -4.81 -15.77 -32.25
N ILE A 93 -3.72 -15.94 -31.51
CA ILE A 93 -2.53 -16.68 -31.96
C ILE A 93 -2.73 -18.17 -31.70
N GLN A 94 -3.14 -18.92 -32.73
CA GLN A 94 -3.35 -20.37 -32.66
C GLN A 94 -2.19 -21.16 -33.31
N HIS A 95 -1.42 -20.52 -34.20
CA HIS A 95 -0.31 -21.14 -34.95
C HIS A 95 0.87 -20.17 -35.12
N VAL A 96 2.10 -20.72 -35.23
CA VAL A 96 3.36 -19.95 -35.33
C VAL A 96 3.37 -19.03 -36.55
N ASP A 97 2.71 -19.46 -37.62
CA ASP A 97 2.62 -18.78 -38.92
C ASP A 97 1.88 -17.42 -38.86
N GLN A 98 1.22 -17.11 -37.73
CA GLN A 98 0.50 -15.85 -37.49
C GLN A 98 1.36 -14.77 -36.81
N LEU A 99 2.63 -15.09 -36.52
CA LEU A 99 3.60 -14.19 -35.87
C LEU A 99 4.50 -13.45 -36.87
N GLU A 100 4.38 -13.72 -38.17
CA GLU A 100 5.14 -13.03 -39.20
C GLU A 100 4.44 -11.71 -39.57
N GLU A 101 5.14 -10.58 -39.40
CA GLU A 101 4.73 -9.28 -39.94
C GLU A 101 5.11 -9.21 -41.44
N ASP A 102 4.18 -8.78 -42.30
CA ASP A 102 4.45 -8.38 -43.70
C ASP A 102 5.29 -7.09 -43.78
#